data_AF-A0A1B6K342-F1
#
_entry.id   AF-A0A1B6K342-F1
#
_cell.length_a   1.000
_cell.length_b   1.000
_cell.length_c   1.000
_cell.angle_alpha   90.00
_cell.angle_beta   90.00
_cell.angle_gamma   90.00
#
_symmetry.space_group_name_H-M   'P 1'
#
loop_
_entity.id
_entity.type
_entity.pdbx_description
1 polymer ?
#
loop_
_entity_poly.entity_id
_entity_poly.type
_entity_poly.pdbx_seq_one_letter_code
_entity_poly.pdbx_strand_id
1 'polypeptide(L)'
;MVTARTTLLAAFGLGLLAVTTSLLYERPAYESCAMDPNCATSTVFNYMSRFARDCNGDGSVTCDDYARIHYLGGNQCSVPIHNYAYYRIFRQCMSQANTQGTS
;
A
#
# COMPACT_ATOMS: atom_id res chain seq x y z
N MET A 1 -12.46 -2.42 17.39
CA MET A 1 -12.51 -3.27 18.60
C MET A 1 -11.16 -3.93 18.75
N VAL A 2 -10.21 -3.26 19.39
CA VAL A 2 -8.94 -3.90 19.75
C VAL A 2 -9.19 -4.61 21.07
N THR A 3 -9.18 -5.94 21.04
CA THR A 3 -9.34 -6.77 22.22
C THR A 3 -8.07 -6.63 23.06
N ALA A 4 -8.07 -5.67 23.98
CA ALA A 4 -7.04 -5.53 25.01
C ALA A 4 -7.05 -6.80 25.87
N ARG A 5 -6.12 -7.72 25.58
CA ARG A 5 -5.83 -8.83 26.48
C ARG A 5 -5.27 -8.24 27.77
N THR A 6 -6.14 -8.21 28.76
CA THR A 6 -5.88 -7.86 30.15
C THR A 6 -4.91 -8.89 30.74
N THR A 7 -3.63 -8.55 30.85
CA THR A 7 -2.68 -9.30 31.69
C THR A 7 -2.44 -8.53 32.98
N LEU A 8 -2.76 -9.23 34.06
CA LEU A 8 -2.75 -8.82 35.45
C LEU A 8 -1.29 -8.72 35.96
N LEU A 9 -1.04 -7.68 36.77
CA LEU A 9 -0.03 -7.58 37.84
C LEU A 9 1.47 -7.71 37.49
N ALA A 10 2.19 -6.59 37.60
CA ALA A 10 3.28 -6.46 38.58
C ALA A 10 3.61 -4.98 38.81
N ALA A 11 3.35 -4.51 40.03
CA ALA A 11 3.73 -3.19 40.50
C ALA A 11 5.23 -3.17 40.81
N PHE A 12 6.04 -2.48 40.01
CA PHE A 12 7.38 -2.00 40.40
C PHE A 12 7.72 -0.72 39.62
N GLY A 13 7.87 0.38 40.37
CA GLY A 13 8.68 1.56 40.00
C GLY A 13 8.17 2.43 38.83
N LEU A 14 7.81 3.67 39.15
CA LEU A 14 7.37 4.77 38.25
C LEU A 14 8.39 5.20 37.15
N GLY A 15 9.39 4.38 36.81
CA GLY A 15 10.40 4.69 35.78
C GLY A 15 10.55 3.67 34.66
N LEU A 16 9.91 2.49 34.73
CA LEU A 16 10.15 1.38 33.79
C LEU A 16 8.98 1.13 32.80
N LEU A 17 7.88 1.87 32.92
CA LEU A 17 6.65 1.65 32.13
C LEU A 17 6.72 2.18 30.70
N ALA A 18 7.64 3.09 30.37
CA ALA A 18 7.79 3.61 29.01
C ALA A 18 8.65 2.70 28.11
N VAL A 19 9.47 1.81 28.70
CA VAL A 19 10.39 0.95 27.95
C VAL A 19 9.73 -0.38 27.56
N THR A 20 8.76 -0.86 28.35
CA THR A 20 8.11 -2.16 28.12
C THR A 20 6.97 -2.11 27.09
N THR A 21 6.35 -0.95 26.85
CA THR A 21 5.29 -0.79 25.83
C THR A 21 5.84 -0.80 24.40
N SER A 22 7.06 -0.32 24.20
CA SER A 22 7.75 -0.29 22.90
C SER A 22 8.31 -1.66 22.47
N LEU A 23 8.61 -2.54 23.44
CA LEU A 23 9.14 -3.89 23.18
C LEU A 23 8.04 -4.94 22.92
N LEU A 24 6.77 -4.58 23.13
CA LEU A 24 5.60 -5.44 22.89
C LEU A 24 4.63 -4.87 21.84
N TYR A 25 4.99 -3.76 21.17
CA TYR A 25 4.21 -3.19 20.08
C TYR A 25 4.48 -3.96 18.79
N GLU A 26 3.84 -5.12 18.63
CA GLU A 26 3.76 -5.77 17.33
C GLU A 26 2.78 -4.99 16.45
N ARG A 27 3.30 -4.32 15.42
CA ARG A 27 2.46 -3.76 14.36
C ARG A 27 1.61 -4.88 13.75
N PRO A 28 0.31 -4.64 13.49
CA PRO A 28 -0.53 -5.59 12.78
C PRO A 28 0.16 -6.15 11.53
N ALA A 29 -0.06 -7.43 11.21
CA ALA A 29 0.61 -8.10 10.09
C ALA A 29 0.46 -7.35 8.76
N TYR A 30 -0.69 -6.72 8.51
CA TYR A 30 -0.92 -5.93 7.31
C TYR A 30 -0.05 -4.66 7.27
N GLU A 31 0.14 -3.96 8.39
CA GLU A 31 0.99 -2.76 8.47
C GLU A 31 2.45 -3.13 8.33
N SER A 32 2.86 -4.23 8.97
CA SER A 32 4.22 -4.77 8.86
C SER A 32 4.54 -5.13 7.41
N CYS A 33 3.62 -5.78 6.69
CA CYS A 33 3.78 -6.08 5.27
C CYS A 33 3.81 -4.82 4.39
N ALA A 34 2.91 -3.86 4.63
CA ALA A 34 2.85 -2.62 3.85
C ALA A 34 4.14 -1.77 3.99
N MET A 35 4.88 -1.94 5.09
CA MET A 35 6.14 -1.26 5.37
C MET A 35 7.37 -2.07 4.94
N ASP A 36 7.21 -3.31 4.47
CA ASP A 36 8.27 -4.13 3.91
C ASP A 36 8.21 -4.09 2.37
N PRO A 37 9.27 -3.63 1.67
CA PRO A 37 9.23 -3.48 0.22
C PRO A 37 8.94 -4.77 -0.55
N ASN A 38 9.42 -5.92 -0.06
CA ASN A 38 9.23 -7.20 -0.74
C ASN A 38 7.79 -7.71 -0.57
N CYS A 39 7.26 -7.61 0.65
CA CYS A 39 5.89 -7.98 0.97
C CYS A 39 4.88 -7.07 0.27
N ALA A 40 5.11 -5.76 0.29
CA ALA A 40 4.29 -4.79 -0.41
C ALA A 40 4.29 -5.03 -1.92
N THR A 41 5.46 -5.23 -2.53
CA THR A 41 5.58 -5.50 -3.97
C THR A 41 4.88 -6.80 -4.37
N SER A 42 5.11 -7.88 -3.63
CA SER A 42 4.42 -9.16 -3.87
C SER A 42 2.90 -9.03 -3.74
N THR A 43 2.43 -8.27 -2.75
CA THR A 43 0.99 -8.01 -2.55
C THR A 43 0.41 -7.25 -3.75
N VAL A 44 1.09 -6.20 -4.22
CA VAL A 44 0.66 -5.44 -5.40
C VAL A 44 0.65 -6.33 -6.63
N PHE A 45 1.69 -7.12 -6.90
CA PHE A 45 1.71 -8.02 -8.06
C PHE A 45 0.58 -9.05 -8.02
N ASN A 46 0.33 -9.70 -6.89
CA ASN A 46 -0.79 -10.64 -6.77
C ASN A 46 -2.14 -9.94 -6.99
N TYR A 47 -2.31 -8.71 -6.48
CA TYR A 47 -3.51 -7.91 -6.72
C TYR A 47 -3.67 -7.58 -8.20
N MET A 48 -2.59 -7.17 -8.87
CA MET A 48 -2.61 -6.88 -10.30
C MET A 48 -2.88 -8.14 -11.12
N SER A 49 -2.26 -9.29 -10.82
CA SER A 49 -2.55 -10.56 -11.50
C SER A 49 -4.03 -10.95 -11.41
N ARG A 50 -4.69 -10.66 -10.29
CA ARG A 50 -6.13 -10.94 -10.11
C ARG A 50 -7.03 -9.99 -10.89
N PHE A 51 -6.64 -8.73 -11.03
CA PHE A 51 -7.53 -7.68 -11.56
C PHE A 51 -7.09 -7.09 -12.89
N ALA A 52 -5.95 -7.50 -13.45
CA ALA A 52 -5.39 -7.03 -14.72
C ALA A 52 -6.45 -7.05 -15.82
N ARG A 53 -6.68 -5.87 -16.40
CA ARG A 53 -7.58 -5.63 -17.52
C ARG A 53 -7.26 -4.26 -18.10
N ASP A 54 -7.65 -4.04 -19.36
CA ASP A 54 -7.64 -2.72 -19.96
C ASP A 54 -8.71 -1.87 -19.28
N CYS A 55 -8.27 -0.86 -18.52
CA CYS A 55 -9.13 -0.01 -17.72
C CYS A 55 -9.49 1.28 -18.45
N ASN A 56 -8.61 1.75 -19.33
CA ASN A 56 -8.74 3.03 -20.03
C ASN A 56 -9.30 2.89 -21.47
N GLY A 57 -9.42 1.66 -21.98
CA GLY A 57 -9.97 1.32 -23.29
C GLY A 57 -9.00 1.52 -24.46
N ASP A 58 -7.69 1.57 -24.22
CA ASP A 58 -6.67 1.79 -25.26
C ASP A 58 -6.20 0.51 -25.99
N GLY A 59 -6.72 -0.65 -25.58
CA GLY A 59 -6.43 -1.95 -26.17
C GLY A 59 -5.17 -2.62 -25.60
N SER A 60 -4.51 -2.04 -24.61
CA SER A 60 -3.33 -2.60 -23.95
C SER A 60 -3.49 -2.61 -22.43
N VAL A 61 -2.84 -3.56 -21.75
CA VAL A 61 -2.73 -3.54 -20.28
C VAL A 61 -1.35 -3.00 -19.92
N THR A 62 -1.32 -1.79 -19.37
CA THR A 62 -0.10 -1.03 -19.11
C THR A 62 0.03 -0.64 -17.64
N CYS A 63 1.12 0.04 -17.30
CA CYS A 63 1.29 0.65 -15.98
C CYS A 63 0.18 1.67 -15.65
N ASP A 64 -0.45 2.30 -16.65
CA ASP A 64 -1.58 3.21 -16.41
C ASP A 64 -2.79 2.45 -15.83
N ASP A 65 -3.08 1.27 -16.36
CA ASP A 65 -4.16 0.41 -15.90
C ASP A 65 -3.90 -0.12 -14.50
N TYR A 66 -2.67 -0.53 -14.20
CA TYR A 66 -2.29 -0.97 -12.85
C TYR A 66 -2.40 0.16 -11.82
N ALA A 67 -2.09 1.41 -12.18
CA ALA A 67 -2.28 2.55 -11.30
C ALA A 67 -3.77 2.84 -11.04
N ARG A 68 -4.62 2.72 -12.07
CA ARG A 68 -6.08 2.83 -11.93
C ARG A 68 -6.64 1.74 -11.02
N ILE A 69 -6.23 0.49 -11.21
CA ILE A 69 -6.62 -0.66 -10.37
C ILE A 69 -6.17 -0.45 -8.92
N HIS A 70 -4.95 0.01 -8.69
CA HIS A 70 -4.43 0.26 -7.34
C HIS A 70 -5.26 1.29 -6.59
N TYR A 71 -5.66 2.37 -7.26
CA TYR A 71 -6.34 3.49 -6.62
C TYR A 71 -7.87 3.35 -6.54
N LEU A 72 -8.51 2.90 -7.64
CA LEU A 72 -9.97 2.78 -7.73
C LEU A 72 -10.47 1.40 -7.26
N GLY A 73 -9.56 0.45 -7.10
CA GLY A 73 -9.86 -0.94 -6.82
C GLY A 73 -10.18 -1.75 -8.07
N GLY A 74 -10.10 -3.07 -7.92
CA GLY A 74 -10.09 -4.01 -9.06
C GLY A 74 -11.33 -4.05 -9.96
N ASN A 75 -12.50 -3.60 -9.50
CA ASN A 75 -13.74 -3.63 -10.28
C ASN A 75 -14.17 -2.26 -10.82
N GLN A 76 -13.49 -1.17 -10.45
CA GLN A 76 -13.93 0.19 -10.74
C GLN A 76 -12.85 1.00 -11.49
N CYS A 77 -11.85 0.34 -12.08
CA CYS A 77 -10.70 1.00 -12.68
C CYS A 77 -11.03 1.86 -13.93
N SER A 78 -12.23 1.68 -14.52
CA SER A 78 -12.71 2.49 -15.64
C SER A 78 -13.36 3.82 -15.21
N VAL A 79 -13.50 4.07 -13.91
CA VAL A 79 -14.00 5.37 -13.43
C VAL A 79 -13.02 6.49 -13.82
N PRO A 80 -13.50 7.64 -14.34
CA PRO A 80 -12.64 8.76 -14.70
C PRO A 80 -11.80 9.27 -13.51
N ILE A 81 -10.48 9.17 -13.63
CA ILE A 81 -9.53 9.52 -12.55
C ILE A 81 -8.67 10.76 -12.85
N HIS A 82 -8.77 11.35 -14.05
CA HIS A 82 -7.90 12.44 -14.52
C HIS A 82 -7.85 13.67 -13.59
N ASN A 83 -8.92 13.90 -12.82
CA ASN A 83 -9.02 15.04 -11.90
C ASN A 83 -8.43 14.76 -10.50
N TYR A 84 -7.98 13.54 -10.23
CA TYR A 84 -7.52 13.12 -8.91
C TYR A 84 -6.04 13.46 -8.77
N ALA A 85 -5.67 14.04 -7.63
CA ALA A 85 -4.29 14.43 -7.35
C ALA A 85 -3.30 13.24 -7.48
N TYR A 86 -3.73 12.05 -7.03
CA TYR A 86 -2.98 10.81 -7.20
C TYR A 86 -2.56 10.58 -8.65
N TYR A 87 -3.52 10.60 -9.58
CA TYR A 87 -3.26 10.26 -10.97
C TYR A 87 -2.38 11.30 -11.65
N ARG A 88 -2.55 12.58 -11.31
CA ARG A 88 -1.67 13.66 -11.80
C ARG A 88 -0.21 13.46 -11.38
N ILE A 89 0.02 13.14 -10.11
CA ILE A 89 1.38 12.87 -9.59
C ILE A 89 1.96 11.61 -10.22
N PHE A 90 1.16 10.53 -10.30
CA PHE A 90 1.56 9.28 -10.95
C PHE A 90 2.04 9.50 -12.39
N ARG A 91 1.26 10.21 -13.21
CA ARG A 91 1.61 10.48 -14.61
C ARG A 91 2.89 11.31 -14.74
N GLN A 92 3.13 12.25 -13.83
CA GLN A 92 4.37 13.02 -13.77
C GLN A 92 5.58 12.14 -13.42
N CYS A 93 5.47 11.27 -12.42
CA CYS A 93 6.56 10.34 -12.07
C CYS A 93 6.81 9.32 -13.17
N MET A 94 5.76 8.83 -13.81
CA MET A 94 5.86 7.88 -14.93
C MET A 94 6.60 8.47 -16.12
N SER A 95 6.32 9.73 -16.49
CA SER A 95 7.04 10.38 -17.60
C SER A 95 8.54 10.52 -17.29
N GLN A 96 8.89 10.78 -16.03
CA GLN A 96 10.29 10.84 -15.59
C GLN A 96 10.97 9.47 -15.64
N ALA A 97 10.32 8.42 -15.14
CA ALA A 97 10.86 7.06 -15.18
C ALA A 97 11.13 6.59 -16.62
N ASN A 98 10.23 6.90 -17.55
CA ASN A 98 10.39 6.57 -18.96
C ASN A 98 11.58 7.31 -19.62
N THR A 99 11.92 8.51 -19.13
CA THR A 99 13.11 9.25 -19.59
C THR A 99 14.42 8.79 -18.94
N GLN A 100 14.36 8.14 -17.77
CA GLN A 100 15.54 7.67 -17.04
C GLN A 100 15.99 6.26 -17.48
N GLY A 101 15.16 5.53 -18.22
CA GLY A 101 15.49 4.20 -18.75
C GLY A 101 16.30 4.19 -20.05
N THR A 102 16.75 5.35 -20.55
CA THR A 102 17.56 5.48 -21.78
C THR A 102 19.03 5.84 -21.50
N SER A 103 19.57 5.42 -20.35
CA SER A 103 20.98 5.60 -19.98
C SER A 103 21.72 4.26 -19.95
#